data_AF-A0A1Q5NCV3-F1
#
_entry.id   AF-A0A1Q5NCV3-F1
#
_cell.length_a   1.000
_cell.length_b   1.000
_cell.length_c   1.000
_cell.angle_alpha   90.00
_cell.angle_beta   90.00
_cell.angle_gamma   90.00
#
_symmetry.space_group_name_H-M   'P 1'
#
loop_
_entity.id
_entity.type
_entity.pdbx_description
1 polymer ?
#
loop_
_entity_poly.entity_id
_entity_poly.type
_entity_poly.pdbx_seq_one_letter_code
_entity_poly.pdbx_strand_id
1 'polypeptide(L)'
;MAALTAGQAAQATAGSTDGADEALTAAFDAAVAADERIEPRDWMPDAYRASLVRQMAQHAHSEIIGMQPEANWITRAPSLRRKAILIAKVQDEAGHGLYLYSAAETLGTGREELLDKLHAGRQRYSSIFNYPTLTWADVGAIGWLVDGAAITNQVPLCRCSYGPYARAMVRICKEESFHQRQGYELLLALSGGTAAQHEMAQDAVNRWWWPSLMMFGPPDDASSHSAQSMAWKIKRHSNDELRQRFVDICVPQAEVLGLTLPDPDLRWNEERGQHDFGAIDWTEFQEVLKGNGPCNEERLTQRRGAHEEGAWVREAAAAYAQKQQTQQTQQTQQTQQAQTTRTTRTTVVPNGEATA
;
A
#
# COMPACT_ATOMS: atom_id res chain seq x y z
N MET A 1 -19.40 51.02 52.35
CA MET A 1 -17.94 50.76 52.41
C MET A 1 -17.74 49.25 52.53
N ALA A 2 -17.22 48.63 51.47
CA ALA A 2 -16.69 47.25 51.28
C ALA A 2 -17.57 46.06 51.72
N ALA A 3 -18.04 45.11 50.89
CA ALA A 3 -17.44 44.28 49.81
C ALA A 3 -16.37 43.28 50.30
N LEU A 4 -16.68 41.97 50.24
CA LEU A 4 -15.78 40.78 50.22
C LEU A 4 -16.63 39.59 49.69
N THR A 5 -16.67 39.38 48.36
CA THR A 5 -15.91 38.38 47.56
C THR A 5 -16.43 36.95 47.61
N ALA A 6 -17.16 36.60 46.54
CA ALA A 6 -17.29 35.26 46.00
C ALA A 6 -16.02 34.90 45.20
N GLY A 7 -15.63 33.62 45.22
CA GLY A 7 -14.67 33.08 44.25
C GLY A 7 -13.70 32.07 44.82
N GLN A 8 -14.14 30.82 45.02
CA GLN A 8 -13.26 29.65 45.15
C GLN A 8 -14.07 28.37 44.80
N ALA A 9 -14.35 28.19 43.50
CA ALA A 9 -14.88 26.92 42.96
C ALA A 9 -14.62 26.85 41.45
N ALA A 10 -13.35 26.94 41.04
CA ALA A 10 -12.95 26.71 39.64
C ALA A 10 -11.44 26.42 39.56
N GLN A 11 -10.96 25.34 40.18
CA GLN A 11 -9.59 24.85 40.01
C GLN A 11 -9.46 23.40 40.51
N ALA A 12 -10.16 22.46 39.87
CA ALA A 12 -10.01 21.03 40.16
C ALA A 12 -10.43 20.13 38.98
N THR A 13 -10.08 20.47 37.74
CA THR A 13 -10.31 19.58 36.57
C THR A 13 -9.23 19.62 35.49
N ALA A 14 -8.14 20.38 35.67
CA ALA A 14 -7.05 20.47 34.67
C ALA A 14 -5.92 19.45 34.88
N GLY A 15 -5.91 18.70 36.00
CA GLY A 15 -4.82 17.77 36.35
C GLY A 15 -5.09 16.29 36.00
N SER A 16 -6.26 15.95 35.43
CA SER A 16 -6.64 14.55 35.18
C SER A 16 -6.45 14.09 33.73
N THR A 17 -6.35 15.02 32.78
CA THR A 17 -6.14 14.70 31.36
C THR A 17 -4.68 14.36 31.07
N ASP A 18 -3.76 15.16 31.59
CA ASP A 18 -2.32 15.02 31.31
C ASP A 18 -1.76 13.69 31.88
N GLY A 19 -2.15 13.31 33.09
CA GLY A 19 -1.73 12.04 33.69
C GLY A 19 -2.36 10.80 33.02
N ALA A 20 -3.55 10.94 32.43
CA ALA A 20 -4.17 9.85 31.67
C ALA A 20 -3.48 9.65 30.31
N ASP A 21 -3.12 10.74 29.63
CA ASP A 21 -2.39 10.71 28.36
C ASP A 21 -0.95 10.17 28.54
N GLU A 22 -0.28 10.51 29.65
CA GLU A 22 1.02 9.93 30.00
C GLU A 22 0.94 8.40 30.24
N ALA A 23 -0.10 7.94 30.95
CA ALA A 23 -0.30 6.52 31.22
C ALA A 23 -0.59 5.72 29.93
N LEU A 24 -1.40 6.27 29.02
CA LEU A 24 -1.69 5.68 27.72
C LEU A 24 -0.45 5.63 26.83
N THR A 25 0.35 6.70 26.83
CA THR A 25 1.64 6.75 26.10
C THR A 25 2.61 5.68 26.62
N ALA A 26 2.77 5.58 27.94
CA ALA A 26 3.64 4.58 28.56
C ALA A 26 3.19 3.14 28.25
N ALA A 27 1.87 2.88 28.26
CA ALA A 27 1.32 1.56 27.90
C ALA A 27 1.58 1.21 26.42
N PHE A 28 1.39 2.18 25.52
CA PHE A 28 1.70 2.02 24.10
C PHE A 28 3.20 1.74 23.87
N ASP A 29 4.09 2.52 24.50
CA ASP A 29 5.54 2.34 24.37
C ASP A 29 5.98 0.97 24.91
N ALA A 30 5.40 0.52 26.03
CA ALA A 30 5.65 -0.81 26.57
C ALA A 30 5.19 -1.93 25.62
N ALA A 31 4.01 -1.81 25.02
CA ALA A 31 3.50 -2.78 24.04
C ALA A 31 4.41 -2.86 22.80
N VAL A 32 4.80 -1.72 22.24
CA VAL A 32 5.75 -1.66 21.12
C VAL A 32 7.10 -2.27 21.51
N ALA A 33 7.64 -1.93 22.68
CA ALA A 33 8.90 -2.48 23.18
C ALA A 33 8.85 -4.01 23.31
N ALA A 34 7.71 -4.56 23.77
CA ALA A 34 7.45 -6.00 23.89
C ALA A 34 7.14 -6.71 22.57
N ASP A 35 7.18 -6.01 21.41
CA ASP A 35 6.81 -6.55 20.10
C ASP A 35 5.34 -7.02 20.00
N GLU A 36 4.48 -6.46 20.85
CA GLU A 36 3.03 -6.64 20.74
C GLU A 36 2.48 -5.89 19.52
N ARG A 37 1.33 -6.37 19.00
CA ARG A 37 0.67 -5.74 17.86
C ARG A 37 -0.36 -4.74 18.36
N ILE A 38 -0.26 -3.52 17.86
CA ILE A 38 -1.29 -2.50 18.02
C ILE A 38 -2.45 -2.81 17.07
N GLU A 39 -3.66 -2.88 17.61
CA GLU A 39 -4.90 -3.20 16.89
C GLU A 39 -5.82 -1.96 16.77
N PRO A 40 -6.83 -1.98 15.88
CA PRO A 40 -7.66 -0.79 15.59
C PRO A 40 -8.39 -0.16 16.78
N ARG A 41 -8.66 -0.95 17.83
CA ARG A 41 -9.36 -0.49 19.04
C ARG A 41 -8.43 -0.01 20.14
N ASP A 42 -7.13 -0.26 19.99
CA ASP A 42 -6.15 0.16 20.98
C ASP A 42 -5.94 1.67 20.87
N TRP A 43 -5.63 2.28 22.01
CA TRP A 43 -5.13 3.64 22.00
C TRP A 43 -3.76 3.67 21.32
N MET A 44 -3.51 4.71 20.54
CA MET A 44 -2.22 4.95 19.91
C MET A 44 -2.00 6.46 19.73
N PRO A 45 -0.76 6.94 19.73
CA PRO A 45 -0.47 8.35 19.47
C PRO A 45 -1.00 8.81 18.11
N ASP A 46 -1.52 10.03 18.01
CA ASP A 46 -2.02 10.57 16.75
C ASP A 46 -0.93 10.66 15.67
N ALA A 47 0.32 10.94 16.07
CA ALA A 47 1.45 10.95 15.16
C ALA A 47 1.79 9.53 14.62
N TYR A 48 1.59 8.48 15.44
CA TYR A 48 1.72 7.09 15.00
C TYR A 48 0.64 6.74 13.97
N ARG A 49 -0.63 7.06 14.29
CA ARG A 49 -1.77 6.91 13.37
C ARG A 49 -1.54 7.63 12.05
N ALA A 50 -1.15 8.91 12.09
CA ALA A 50 -0.92 9.71 10.90
C ALA A 50 0.24 9.19 10.04
N SER A 51 1.34 8.73 10.67
CA SER A 51 2.47 8.14 9.95
C SER A 51 2.07 6.85 9.22
N LEU A 52 1.29 5.99 9.88
CA LEU A 52 0.77 4.76 9.30
C LEU A 52 -0.24 5.00 8.18
N VAL A 53 -1.18 5.94 8.35
CA VAL A 53 -2.11 6.33 7.28
C VAL A 53 -1.32 6.83 6.06
N ARG A 54 -0.33 7.70 6.27
CA ARG A 54 0.53 8.19 5.18
C ARG A 54 1.25 7.04 4.48
N GLN A 55 1.89 6.14 5.23
CA GLN A 55 2.67 5.05 4.65
C GLN A 55 1.78 4.03 3.92
N MET A 56 0.70 3.56 4.54
CA MET A 56 -0.22 2.59 3.92
C MET A 56 -0.96 3.18 2.72
N ALA A 57 -1.33 4.47 2.77
CA ALA A 57 -1.92 5.13 1.61
C ALA A 57 -0.93 5.17 0.44
N GLN A 58 0.31 5.62 0.68
CA GLN A 58 1.34 5.62 -0.35
C GLN A 58 1.63 4.22 -0.90
N HIS A 59 1.60 3.19 -0.05
CA HIS A 59 1.72 1.80 -0.47
C HIS A 59 0.53 1.38 -1.36
N ALA A 60 -0.70 1.63 -0.93
CA ALA A 60 -1.91 1.30 -1.71
C ALA A 60 -1.95 2.05 -3.06
N HIS A 61 -1.48 3.31 -3.08
CA HIS A 61 -1.34 4.09 -4.32
C HIS A 61 -0.28 3.49 -5.24
N SER A 62 0.79 2.96 -4.67
CA SER A 62 1.87 2.29 -5.40
C SER A 62 1.33 1.08 -6.15
N GLU A 63 0.49 0.25 -5.52
CA GLU A 63 -0.17 -0.87 -6.21
C GLU A 63 -1.00 -0.40 -7.42
N ILE A 64 -1.88 0.59 -7.22
CA ILE A 64 -2.77 1.06 -8.28
C ILE A 64 -2.02 1.70 -9.45
N ILE A 65 -1.01 2.53 -9.14
CA ILE A 65 -0.23 3.20 -10.19
C ILE A 65 0.72 2.20 -10.87
N GLY A 66 1.23 1.21 -10.13
CA GLY A 66 2.11 0.16 -10.63
C GLY A 66 1.50 -0.74 -11.70
N MET A 67 0.17 -0.92 -11.66
CA MET A 67 -0.55 -1.62 -12.72
C MET A 67 -0.33 -1.00 -14.11
N GLN A 68 -0.10 0.32 -14.20
CA GLN A 68 -0.07 1.04 -15.49
C GLN A 68 1.14 0.68 -16.39
N PRO A 69 2.40 0.76 -15.92
CA PRO A 69 3.56 0.36 -16.74
C PRO A 69 3.47 -1.09 -17.22
N GLU A 70 2.95 -2.01 -16.41
CA GLU A 70 2.82 -3.42 -16.79
C GLU A 70 1.61 -3.68 -17.70
N ALA A 71 0.47 -3.04 -17.43
CA ALA A 71 -0.71 -3.12 -18.29
C ALA A 71 -0.43 -2.63 -19.72
N ASN A 72 0.50 -1.69 -19.88
CA ASN A 72 0.98 -1.22 -21.18
C ASN A 72 1.40 -2.38 -22.10
N TRP A 73 1.93 -3.48 -21.54
CA TRP A 73 2.41 -4.63 -22.31
C TRP A 73 1.46 -5.82 -22.37
N ILE A 74 0.31 -5.80 -21.67
CA ILE A 74 -0.67 -6.91 -21.68
C ILE A 74 -1.12 -7.26 -23.11
N THR A 75 -1.41 -6.26 -23.94
CA THR A 75 -1.89 -6.52 -25.32
C THR A 75 -0.77 -7.01 -26.25
N ARG A 76 0.50 -6.72 -25.92
CA ARG A 76 1.69 -6.93 -26.75
C ARG A 76 2.63 -8.04 -26.27
N ALA A 77 2.29 -8.72 -25.18
CA ALA A 77 3.09 -9.82 -24.66
C ALA A 77 3.36 -10.90 -25.75
N PRO A 78 4.61 -11.39 -25.87
CA PRO A 78 5.08 -12.17 -27.04
C PRO A 78 4.58 -13.62 -27.06
N SER A 79 3.87 -14.06 -26.02
CA SER A 79 3.24 -15.39 -25.98
C SER A 79 2.02 -15.39 -25.07
N LEU A 80 1.10 -16.33 -25.30
CA LEU A 80 -0.08 -16.50 -24.43
C LEU A 80 0.30 -16.86 -22.99
N ARG A 81 1.37 -17.66 -22.79
CA ARG A 81 1.89 -17.98 -21.46
C ARG A 81 2.31 -16.72 -20.71
N ARG A 82 3.14 -15.88 -21.32
CA ARG A 82 3.61 -14.64 -20.69
C ARG A 82 2.48 -13.62 -20.51
N LYS A 83 1.54 -13.56 -21.45
CA LYS A 83 0.33 -12.74 -21.34
C LYS A 83 -0.53 -13.14 -20.14
N ALA A 84 -0.78 -14.44 -19.95
CA ALA A 84 -1.58 -14.95 -18.84
C ALA A 84 -0.92 -14.67 -17.47
N ILE A 85 0.41 -14.86 -17.38
CA ILE A 85 1.18 -14.52 -16.17
C ILE A 85 1.06 -13.03 -15.86
N LEU A 86 1.25 -12.16 -16.85
CA LEU A 86 1.20 -10.70 -16.66
C LEU A 86 -0.20 -10.23 -16.23
N ILE A 87 -1.27 -10.80 -16.82
CA ILE A 87 -2.65 -10.51 -16.42
C ILE A 87 -2.87 -10.93 -14.96
N ALA A 88 -2.41 -12.11 -14.56
CA ALA A 88 -2.53 -12.58 -13.19
C ALA A 88 -1.78 -11.67 -12.20
N LYS A 89 -0.56 -11.24 -12.53
CA LYS A 89 0.20 -10.29 -11.71
C LYS A 89 -0.51 -8.96 -11.53
N VAL A 90 -0.93 -8.32 -12.63
CA VAL A 90 -1.63 -7.02 -12.58
C VAL A 90 -2.99 -7.14 -11.88
N GLN A 91 -3.65 -8.31 -11.96
CA GLN A 91 -4.85 -8.60 -11.17
C GLN A 91 -4.55 -8.65 -9.67
N ASP A 92 -3.47 -9.31 -9.26
CA ASP A 92 -3.09 -9.41 -7.86
C ASP A 92 -2.68 -8.05 -7.28
N GLU A 93 -1.98 -7.19 -8.03
CA GLU A 93 -1.71 -5.80 -7.64
C GLU A 93 -2.98 -5.02 -7.31
N ALA A 94 -4.04 -5.19 -8.11
CA ALA A 94 -5.33 -4.59 -7.80
C ALA A 94 -5.89 -5.11 -6.46
N GLY A 95 -5.74 -6.41 -6.18
CA GLY A 95 -6.09 -7.04 -4.91
C GLY A 95 -5.26 -6.52 -3.73
N HIS A 96 -3.94 -6.38 -3.90
CA HIS A 96 -3.03 -5.85 -2.90
C HIS A 96 -3.40 -4.42 -2.53
N GLY A 97 -3.70 -3.58 -3.52
CA GLY A 97 -4.19 -2.22 -3.31
C GLY A 97 -5.44 -2.22 -2.44
N LEU A 98 -6.39 -3.13 -2.69
CA LEU A 98 -7.60 -3.27 -1.86
C LEU A 98 -7.26 -3.68 -0.42
N TYR A 99 -6.37 -4.65 -0.21
CA TYR A 99 -5.95 -5.05 1.14
C TYR A 99 -5.34 -3.89 1.92
N LEU A 100 -4.51 -3.08 1.26
CA LEU A 100 -3.83 -1.93 1.87
C LEU A 100 -4.80 -0.80 2.18
N TYR A 101 -5.75 -0.49 1.30
CA TYR A 101 -6.82 0.47 1.62
C TYR A 101 -7.65 -0.02 2.80
N SER A 102 -8.06 -1.29 2.83
CA SER A 102 -8.79 -1.85 3.96
C SER A 102 -7.99 -1.77 5.27
N ALA A 103 -6.68 -2.01 5.24
CA ALA A 103 -5.83 -1.83 6.42
C ALA A 103 -5.76 -0.35 6.85
N ALA A 104 -5.64 0.59 5.91
CA ALA A 104 -5.64 2.02 6.21
C ALA A 104 -6.96 2.51 6.81
N GLU A 105 -8.10 2.01 6.32
CA GLU A 105 -9.43 2.40 6.81
C GLU A 105 -9.65 2.04 8.29
N THR A 106 -8.95 1.02 8.80
CA THR A 106 -8.99 0.68 10.24
C THR A 106 -8.41 1.76 11.16
N LEU A 107 -7.71 2.76 10.61
CA LEU A 107 -7.21 3.93 11.34
C LEU A 107 -8.17 5.13 11.31
N GLY A 108 -9.32 5.01 10.65
CA GLY A 108 -10.38 6.04 10.64
C GLY A 108 -10.36 7.01 9.45
N THR A 109 -9.58 6.73 8.41
CA THR A 109 -9.64 7.45 7.12
C THR A 109 -10.47 6.66 6.10
N GLY A 110 -11.04 7.32 5.09
CA GLY A 110 -11.77 6.64 4.01
C GLY A 110 -10.92 6.41 2.77
N ARG A 111 -11.11 5.29 2.07
CA ARG A 111 -10.42 5.04 0.78
C ARG A 111 -10.64 6.14 -0.25
N GLU A 112 -11.85 6.71 -0.31
CA GLU A 112 -12.18 7.81 -1.21
C GLU A 112 -11.32 9.06 -0.91
N GLU A 113 -11.22 9.44 0.37
CA GLU A 113 -10.37 10.54 0.82
C GLU A 113 -8.89 10.34 0.43
N LEU A 114 -8.39 9.11 0.56
CA LEU A 114 -7.02 8.77 0.17
C LEU A 114 -6.83 8.84 -1.36
N LEU A 115 -7.82 8.39 -2.13
CA LEU A 115 -7.80 8.51 -3.59
C LEU A 115 -7.85 9.97 -4.05
N ASP A 116 -8.66 10.82 -3.40
CA ASP A 116 -8.71 12.25 -3.70
C ASP A 116 -7.36 12.92 -3.43
N LYS A 117 -6.68 12.53 -2.34
CA LYS A 117 -5.32 13.00 -2.04
C LYS A 117 -4.31 12.55 -3.09
N LEU A 118 -4.41 11.33 -3.60
CA LEU A 118 -3.59 10.85 -4.73
C LEU A 118 -3.86 11.67 -6.00
N HIS A 119 -5.12 11.84 -6.39
CA HIS A 119 -5.52 12.56 -7.60
C HIS A 119 -5.08 14.03 -7.59
N ALA A 120 -5.15 14.66 -6.42
CA ALA A 120 -4.69 16.03 -6.18
C ALA A 120 -3.17 16.15 -6.00
N GLY A 121 -2.40 15.05 -6.08
CA GLY A 121 -0.95 15.05 -5.88
C GLY A 121 -0.51 15.36 -4.44
N ARG A 122 -1.42 15.30 -3.46
CA ARG A 122 -1.14 15.54 -2.03
C ARG A 122 -0.61 14.31 -1.31
N GLN A 123 -0.80 13.12 -1.89
CA GLN A 123 -0.16 11.88 -1.47
C GLN A 123 0.60 11.26 -2.65
N ARG A 124 1.74 10.65 -2.33
CA ARG A 124 2.68 10.08 -3.30
C ARG A 124 2.38 8.60 -3.55
N TYR A 125 3.04 8.04 -4.55
CA TYR A 125 3.22 6.61 -4.79
C TYR A 125 4.73 6.36 -5.00
N SER A 126 5.14 5.09 -5.09
CA SER A 126 6.54 4.72 -5.28
C SER A 126 7.15 5.40 -6.52
N SER A 127 8.37 5.90 -6.38
CA SER A 127 9.08 6.63 -7.44
C SER A 127 9.22 5.79 -8.72
N ILE A 128 9.37 4.48 -8.57
CA ILE A 128 9.67 3.53 -9.64
C ILE A 128 8.61 3.48 -10.77
N PHE A 129 7.36 3.78 -10.47
CA PHE A 129 6.29 3.71 -11.47
C PHE A 129 6.24 4.92 -12.41
N ASN A 130 7.14 5.88 -12.21
CA ASN A 130 7.34 7.02 -13.09
C ASN A 130 8.28 6.74 -14.26
N TYR A 131 8.81 5.52 -14.38
CA TYR A 131 9.69 5.12 -15.48
C TYR A 131 8.90 4.39 -16.58
N PRO A 132 9.24 4.59 -17.87
CA PRO A 132 8.51 4.00 -18.98
C PRO A 132 8.96 2.57 -19.29
N THR A 133 8.01 1.71 -19.67
CA THR A 133 8.28 0.34 -20.16
C THR A 133 8.45 0.35 -21.68
N LEU A 134 9.68 0.45 -22.17
CA LEU A 134 9.97 0.69 -23.59
C LEU A 134 10.00 -0.59 -24.44
N THR A 135 10.39 -1.70 -23.84
CA THR A 135 10.51 -3.01 -24.48
C THR A 135 9.82 -4.10 -23.66
N TRP A 136 9.70 -5.31 -24.20
CA TRP A 136 9.15 -6.43 -23.43
C TRP A 136 10.05 -6.83 -22.25
N ALA A 137 11.36 -6.63 -22.35
CA ALA A 137 12.29 -6.94 -21.27
C ALA A 137 12.05 -6.08 -20.02
N ASP A 138 11.47 -4.88 -20.18
CA ASP A 138 11.08 -4.02 -19.07
C ASP A 138 10.09 -4.71 -18.12
N VAL A 139 9.17 -5.53 -18.64
CA VAL A 139 8.24 -6.32 -17.81
C VAL A 139 9.01 -7.35 -16.97
N GLY A 140 10.07 -7.93 -17.54
CA GLY A 140 10.98 -8.81 -16.81
C GLY A 140 11.79 -8.08 -15.76
N ALA A 141 12.31 -6.90 -16.08
CA ALA A 141 13.07 -6.06 -15.15
C ALA A 141 12.21 -5.54 -14.00
N ILE A 142 10.97 -5.15 -14.25
CA ILE A 142 10.00 -4.82 -13.20
C ILE A 142 9.76 -6.06 -12.33
N GLY A 143 9.36 -7.17 -12.93
CA GLY A 143 9.11 -8.40 -12.16
C GLY A 143 10.33 -8.92 -11.41
N TRP A 144 11.56 -8.67 -11.85
CA TRP A 144 12.76 -9.12 -11.12
C TRP A 144 13.25 -8.09 -10.10
N LEU A 145 13.64 -6.90 -10.57
CA LEU A 145 14.32 -5.88 -9.78
C LEU A 145 13.32 -5.07 -8.94
N VAL A 146 12.23 -4.61 -9.55
CA VAL A 146 11.25 -3.74 -8.88
C VAL A 146 10.47 -4.53 -7.83
N ASP A 147 9.89 -5.68 -8.21
CA ASP A 147 9.23 -6.56 -7.24
C ASP A 147 10.24 -7.13 -6.23
N GLY A 148 11.49 -7.41 -6.64
CA GLY A 148 12.54 -7.85 -5.72
C GLY A 148 12.86 -6.81 -4.65
N ALA A 149 12.92 -5.53 -5.02
CA ALA A 149 13.11 -4.42 -4.10
C ALA A 149 11.88 -4.24 -3.20
N ALA A 150 10.67 -4.32 -3.77
CA ALA A 150 9.40 -4.29 -3.03
C ALA A 150 9.34 -5.40 -1.97
N ILE A 151 9.61 -6.65 -2.33
CA ILE A 151 9.66 -7.80 -1.41
C ILE A 151 10.72 -7.59 -0.32
N THR A 152 11.90 -7.10 -0.68
CA THR A 152 12.97 -6.84 0.30
C THR A 152 12.52 -5.81 1.35
N ASN A 153 11.73 -4.81 0.94
CA ASN A 153 11.14 -3.82 1.84
C ASN A 153 9.91 -4.36 2.61
N GLN A 154 9.09 -5.20 1.98
CA GLN A 154 7.79 -5.66 2.51
C GLN A 154 7.91 -6.82 3.50
N VAL A 155 8.84 -7.76 3.29
CA VAL A 155 9.00 -8.91 4.20
C VAL A 155 9.28 -8.46 5.64
N PRO A 156 10.13 -7.45 5.90
CA PRO A 156 10.25 -6.87 7.24
C PRO A 156 8.96 -6.26 7.79
N LEU A 157 8.10 -5.69 6.94
CA LEU A 157 6.82 -5.09 7.33
C LEU A 157 5.78 -6.13 7.75
N CYS A 158 5.97 -7.43 7.45
CA CYS A 158 5.23 -8.51 8.10
C CYS A 158 5.41 -8.50 9.64
N ARG A 159 6.42 -7.78 10.16
CA ARG A 159 6.64 -7.55 11.58
C ARG A 159 6.42 -6.09 12.02
N CYS A 160 5.71 -5.29 11.23
CA CYS A 160 5.25 -3.94 11.60
C CYS A 160 4.42 -3.97 12.89
N SER A 161 4.63 -3.01 13.80
CA SER A 161 3.89 -2.91 15.06
C SER A 161 2.37 -2.82 14.88
N TYR A 162 1.87 -2.32 13.75
CA TYR A 162 0.43 -2.27 13.49
C TYR A 162 -0.11 -3.58 12.90
N GLY A 163 -0.99 -4.25 13.63
CA GLY A 163 -1.51 -5.57 13.31
C GLY A 163 -2.15 -5.68 11.92
N PRO A 164 -3.11 -4.82 11.55
CA PRO A 164 -3.75 -4.86 10.22
C PRO A 164 -2.75 -4.75 9.07
N TYR A 165 -1.77 -3.87 9.18
CA TYR A 165 -0.75 -3.69 8.15
C TYR A 165 0.17 -4.90 8.05
N ALA A 166 0.67 -5.41 9.18
CA ALA A 166 1.49 -6.61 9.22
C ALA A 166 0.78 -7.83 8.59
N ARG A 167 -0.52 -8.01 8.87
CA ARG A 167 -1.31 -9.10 8.28
C ARG A 167 -1.55 -8.94 6.78
N ALA A 168 -1.73 -7.72 6.30
CA ALA A 168 -1.81 -7.45 4.85
C ALA A 168 -0.49 -7.80 4.16
N MET A 169 0.65 -7.38 4.73
CA MET A 169 2.00 -7.70 4.23
C MET A 169 2.25 -9.21 4.14
N VAL A 170 1.77 -10.01 5.11
CA VAL A 170 1.90 -11.47 5.04
C VAL A 170 1.18 -12.07 3.84
N ARG A 171 0.01 -11.54 3.44
CA ARG A 171 -0.70 -12.03 2.24
C ARG A 171 -0.01 -11.58 0.97
N ILE A 172 0.27 -10.28 0.89
CA ILE A 172 0.93 -9.65 -0.25
C ILE A 172 2.28 -10.32 -0.55
N CYS A 173 3.15 -10.51 0.46
CA CYS A 173 4.45 -11.17 0.25
C CYS A 173 4.33 -12.62 -0.24
N LYS A 174 3.27 -13.35 0.14
CA LYS A 174 3.04 -14.71 -0.34
C LYS A 174 2.68 -14.73 -1.82
N GLU A 175 1.89 -13.76 -2.26
CA GLU A 175 1.43 -13.62 -3.66
C GLU A 175 2.56 -13.05 -4.54
N GLU A 176 3.22 -11.97 -4.12
CA GLU A 176 4.26 -11.30 -4.93
C GLU A 176 5.52 -12.11 -5.15
N SER A 177 5.95 -12.92 -4.18
CA SER A 177 7.16 -13.74 -4.35
C SER A 177 7.04 -14.74 -5.51
N PHE A 178 5.82 -15.17 -5.85
CA PHE A 178 5.56 -15.96 -7.03
C PHE A 178 5.76 -15.13 -8.31
N HIS A 179 5.16 -13.94 -8.39
CA HIS A 179 5.27 -13.07 -9.56
C HIS A 179 6.70 -12.59 -9.79
N GLN A 180 7.44 -12.32 -8.72
CA GLN A 180 8.85 -11.93 -8.79
C GLN A 180 9.69 -13.01 -9.47
N ARG A 181 9.45 -14.28 -9.10
CA ARG A 181 10.09 -15.43 -9.76
C ARG A 181 9.72 -15.50 -11.24
N GLN A 182 8.46 -15.25 -11.60
CA GLN A 182 8.04 -15.27 -13.01
C GLN A 182 8.70 -14.15 -13.84
N GLY A 183 8.97 -12.99 -13.24
CA GLY A 183 9.76 -11.91 -13.82
C GLY A 183 11.22 -12.31 -14.06
N TYR A 184 11.85 -12.92 -13.05
CA TYR A 184 13.21 -13.46 -13.22
C TYR A 184 13.29 -14.53 -14.31
N GLU A 185 12.33 -15.47 -14.36
CA GLU A 185 12.24 -16.47 -15.44
C GLU A 185 12.04 -15.86 -16.83
N LEU A 186 11.44 -14.67 -16.92
CA LEU A 186 11.29 -13.95 -18.19
C LEU A 186 12.66 -13.47 -18.67
N LEU A 187 13.42 -12.81 -17.80
CA LEU A 187 14.77 -12.35 -18.15
C LEU A 187 15.71 -13.51 -18.44
N LEU A 188 15.62 -14.62 -17.69
CA LEU A 188 16.41 -15.82 -17.97
C LEU A 188 16.16 -16.34 -19.39
N ALA A 189 14.91 -16.34 -19.84
CA ALA A 189 14.56 -16.76 -21.20
C ALA A 189 15.09 -15.79 -22.27
N LEU A 190 15.16 -14.49 -21.99
CA LEU A 190 15.73 -13.51 -22.92
C LEU A 190 17.26 -13.59 -22.96
N SER A 191 17.91 -13.68 -21.80
CA SER A 191 19.35 -13.85 -21.65
C SER A 191 19.88 -15.11 -22.33
N GLY A 192 19.16 -16.23 -22.23
CA GLY A 192 19.49 -17.48 -22.93
C GLY A 192 19.01 -17.56 -24.38
N GLY A 193 18.47 -16.46 -24.92
CA GLY A 193 17.84 -16.39 -26.23
C GLY A 193 18.79 -15.98 -27.35
N THR A 194 18.26 -15.26 -28.33
CA THR A 194 19.07 -14.66 -29.41
C THR A 194 19.87 -13.46 -28.89
N ALA A 195 20.91 -13.03 -29.62
CA ALA A 195 21.69 -11.84 -29.26
C ALA A 195 20.81 -10.59 -29.06
N ALA A 196 19.79 -10.40 -29.91
CA ALA A 196 18.86 -9.27 -29.77
C ALA A 196 17.97 -9.38 -28.52
N GLN A 197 17.63 -10.59 -28.07
CA GLN A 197 16.88 -10.80 -26.82
C GLN A 197 17.77 -10.52 -25.60
N HIS A 198 19.01 -10.98 -25.63
CA HIS A 198 19.99 -10.71 -24.58
C HIS A 198 20.30 -9.21 -24.46
N GLU A 199 20.51 -8.53 -25.58
CA GLU A 199 20.69 -7.07 -25.61
C GLU A 199 19.46 -6.32 -25.07
N MET A 200 18.25 -6.74 -25.43
CA MET A 200 17.02 -6.16 -24.89
C MET A 200 16.91 -6.35 -23.37
N ALA A 201 17.31 -7.51 -22.85
CA ALA A 201 17.37 -7.78 -21.41
C ALA A 201 18.40 -6.87 -20.72
N GLN A 202 19.58 -6.72 -21.30
CA GLN A 202 20.62 -5.85 -20.77
C GLN A 202 20.20 -4.38 -20.75
N ASP A 203 19.59 -3.88 -21.82
CA ASP A 203 19.07 -2.51 -21.88
C ASP A 203 18.01 -2.25 -20.81
N ALA A 204 17.09 -3.20 -20.58
CA ALA A 204 16.12 -3.07 -19.50
C ALA A 204 16.81 -3.01 -18.12
N VAL A 205 17.76 -3.91 -17.83
CA VAL A 205 18.50 -3.88 -16.56
C VAL A 205 19.26 -2.55 -16.38
N ASN A 206 19.86 -2.04 -17.46
CA ASN A 206 20.57 -0.75 -17.44
C ASN A 206 19.67 0.39 -16.99
N ARG A 207 18.41 0.42 -17.46
CA ARG A 207 17.45 1.48 -17.16
C ARG A 207 16.75 1.30 -15.82
N TRP A 208 16.55 0.07 -15.35
CA TRP A 208 15.75 -0.24 -14.16
C TRP A 208 16.58 -0.44 -12.88
N TRP A 209 17.90 -0.64 -12.96
CA TRP A 209 18.76 -0.86 -11.80
C TRP A 209 18.72 0.28 -10.77
N TRP A 210 19.16 1.48 -11.17
CA TRP A 210 19.22 2.63 -10.26
C TRP A 210 17.85 3.05 -9.73
N PRO A 211 16.78 3.12 -10.55
CA PRO A 211 15.44 3.36 -10.04
C PRO A 211 14.98 2.35 -8.99
N SER A 212 15.34 1.06 -9.14
CA SER A 212 15.01 0.03 -8.14
C SER A 212 15.71 0.28 -6.81
N LEU A 213 16.96 0.75 -6.82
CA LEU A 213 17.67 1.13 -5.58
C LEU A 213 17.09 2.38 -4.90
N MET A 214 16.49 3.29 -5.68
CA MET A 214 15.80 4.47 -5.16
C MET A 214 14.48 4.11 -4.42
N MET A 215 13.90 2.93 -4.65
CA MET A 215 12.66 2.49 -3.99
C MET A 215 12.79 2.38 -2.47
N PHE A 216 13.99 2.12 -1.97
CA PHE A 216 14.27 2.07 -0.54
C PHE A 216 14.22 3.46 0.11
N GLY A 217 14.10 4.53 -0.67
CA GLY A 217 14.03 5.91 -0.18
C GLY A 217 15.41 6.55 0.01
N PRO A 218 15.46 7.75 0.61
CA PRO A 218 16.70 8.51 0.78
C PRO A 218 17.68 7.79 1.73
N PRO A 219 18.97 8.18 1.73
CA PRO A 219 19.93 7.73 2.74
C PRO A 219 19.43 7.96 4.16
N ASP A 220 19.95 7.19 5.12
CA ASP A 220 19.47 7.22 6.50
C ASP A 220 19.66 8.61 7.16
N ASP A 221 20.73 9.33 6.81
CA ASP A 221 21.02 10.68 7.31
C ASP A 221 20.11 11.77 6.72
N ALA A 222 19.42 11.48 5.60
CA ALA A 222 18.48 12.37 4.93
C ALA A 222 17.01 11.95 5.14
N SER A 223 16.74 10.94 5.98
CA SER A 223 15.42 10.34 6.16
C SER A 223 14.67 10.91 7.38
N SER A 224 13.86 11.95 7.16
CA SER A 224 13.13 12.68 8.22
C SER A 224 12.14 11.84 9.05
N HIS A 225 11.68 10.69 8.54
CA HIS A 225 10.70 9.84 9.20
C HIS A 225 11.28 8.54 9.80
N SER A 226 12.54 8.21 9.49
CA SER A 226 13.10 6.89 9.83
C SER A 226 13.26 6.69 11.32
N ALA A 227 13.81 7.66 12.05
CA ALA A 227 14.03 7.54 13.49
C ALA A 227 12.75 7.19 14.27
N GLN A 228 11.68 7.96 14.03
CA GLN A 228 10.39 7.73 14.70
C GLN A 228 9.73 6.42 14.25
N SER A 229 9.78 6.11 12.95
CA SER A 229 9.18 4.87 12.42
C SER A 229 9.88 3.62 12.95
N MET A 230 11.20 3.69 13.18
CA MET A 230 11.99 2.63 13.80
C MET A 230 11.68 2.52 15.30
N ALA A 231 11.60 3.65 16.02
CA ALA A 231 11.24 3.67 17.45
C ALA A 231 9.87 3.02 17.70
N TRP A 232 8.90 3.32 16.84
CA TRP A 232 7.57 2.69 16.89
C TRP A 232 7.50 1.29 16.27
N LYS A 233 8.63 0.73 15.80
CA LYS A 233 8.71 -0.55 15.08
C LYS A 233 7.72 -0.65 13.90
N ILE A 234 7.36 0.47 13.28
CA ILE A 234 6.64 0.51 12.00
C ILE A 234 7.58 0.00 10.91
N LYS A 235 8.80 0.54 10.91
CA LYS A 235 9.93 0.12 10.09
C LYS A 235 10.88 -0.70 10.98
N ARG A 236 11.46 -1.78 10.44
CA ARG A 236 12.31 -2.73 11.20
C ARG A 236 13.78 -2.68 10.85
N HIS A 237 14.10 -2.17 9.66
CA HIS A 237 15.43 -2.04 9.10
C HIS A 237 15.53 -0.68 8.43
N SER A 238 16.71 -0.08 8.41
CA SER A 238 16.93 1.24 7.80
C SER A 238 16.77 1.21 6.27
N ASN A 239 16.78 2.39 5.62
CA ASN A 239 16.68 2.44 4.17
C ASN A 239 17.94 1.83 3.54
N ASP A 240 19.10 2.21 4.08
CA ASP A 240 20.41 1.76 3.56
C ASP A 240 20.66 0.27 3.86
N GLU A 241 20.22 -0.24 5.02
CA GLU A 241 20.29 -1.67 5.36
C GLU A 241 19.52 -2.54 4.34
N LEU A 242 18.31 -2.12 3.96
CA LEU A 242 17.49 -2.85 3.00
C LEU A 242 18.03 -2.73 1.58
N ARG A 243 18.52 -1.55 1.21
CA ARG A 243 19.16 -1.33 -0.10
C ARG A 243 20.41 -2.19 -0.26
N GLN A 244 21.29 -2.22 0.75
CA GLN A 244 22.49 -3.06 0.74
C GLN A 244 22.13 -4.54 0.58
N ARG A 245 21.17 -5.03 1.37
CA ARG A 245 20.69 -6.42 1.25
C ARG A 245 20.19 -6.73 -0.15
N PHE A 246 19.44 -5.81 -0.76
CA PHE A 246 18.93 -6.00 -2.11
C PHE A 246 20.05 -6.05 -3.16
N VAL A 247 21.07 -5.20 -3.04
CA VAL A 247 22.27 -5.27 -3.91
C VAL A 247 22.92 -6.65 -3.80
N ASP A 248 23.20 -7.12 -2.58
CA ASP A 248 23.83 -8.42 -2.35
C ASP A 248 23.01 -9.61 -2.87
N ILE A 249 21.68 -9.48 -2.92
CA ILE A 249 20.78 -10.47 -3.53
C ILE A 249 20.87 -10.43 -5.07
N CYS A 250 20.94 -9.23 -5.65
CA CYS A 250 20.87 -9.05 -7.10
C CYS A 250 22.15 -9.43 -7.84
N VAL A 251 23.34 -9.20 -7.25
CA VAL A 251 24.62 -9.51 -7.93
C VAL A 251 24.70 -10.97 -8.41
N PRO A 252 24.55 -12.00 -7.56
CA PRO A 252 24.62 -13.39 -8.02
C PRO A 252 23.47 -13.74 -8.97
N GLN A 253 22.32 -13.07 -8.87
CA GLN A 253 21.20 -13.28 -9.79
C GLN A 253 21.50 -12.73 -11.19
N ALA A 254 22.18 -11.59 -11.28
CA ALA A 254 22.64 -10.99 -12.54
C ALA A 254 23.70 -11.86 -13.22
N GLU A 255 24.64 -12.43 -12.44
CA GLU A 255 25.64 -13.38 -12.93
C GLU A 255 25.00 -14.59 -13.60
N VAL A 256 23.98 -15.19 -12.97
CA VAL A 256 23.23 -16.33 -13.55
C VAL A 256 22.51 -15.94 -14.84
N LEU A 257 22.01 -14.71 -14.92
CA LEU A 257 21.40 -14.18 -16.15
C LEU A 257 22.43 -13.83 -17.23
N GLY A 258 23.73 -13.85 -16.94
CA GLY A 258 24.75 -13.34 -17.86
C GLY A 258 24.53 -11.85 -18.20
N LEU A 259 24.01 -11.08 -17.26
CA LEU A 259 23.77 -9.64 -17.39
C LEU A 259 24.69 -8.87 -16.46
N THR A 260 25.05 -7.65 -16.84
CA THR A 260 25.79 -6.72 -15.99
C THR A 260 24.84 -5.76 -15.30
N LEU A 261 25.14 -5.38 -14.06
CA LEU A 261 24.49 -4.26 -13.40
C LEU A 261 25.24 -2.97 -13.79
N PRO A 262 24.56 -1.86 -14.16
CA PRO A 262 25.16 -0.65 -14.71
C PRO A 262 25.81 0.22 -13.62
N ASP A 263 26.74 -0.37 -12.87
CA ASP A 263 27.45 0.27 -11.77
C ASP A 263 28.96 -0.08 -11.83
N PRO A 264 29.79 0.81 -12.36
CA PRO A 264 31.25 0.61 -12.44
C PRO A 264 31.94 0.46 -11.08
N ASP A 265 31.33 0.96 -10.00
CA ASP A 265 31.90 0.91 -8.65
C ASP A 265 31.47 -0.35 -7.89
N LEU A 266 30.59 -1.17 -8.48
CA LEU A 266 30.09 -2.41 -7.89
C LEU A 266 31.21 -3.44 -7.72
N ARG A 267 31.53 -3.78 -6.48
CA ARG A 267 32.58 -4.78 -6.17
C ARG A 267 32.35 -5.45 -4.82
N TRP A 268 32.75 -6.72 -4.74
CA TRP A 268 32.79 -7.43 -3.46
C TRP A 268 33.82 -6.79 -2.52
N ASN A 269 33.39 -6.49 -1.29
CA ASN A 269 34.24 -5.99 -0.23
C ASN A 269 34.42 -7.09 0.83
N GLU A 270 35.60 -7.72 0.83
CA GLU A 270 35.95 -8.81 1.75
C GLU A 270 35.92 -8.39 3.23
N GLU A 271 36.27 -7.15 3.54
CA GLU A 271 36.29 -6.66 4.93
C GLU A 271 34.87 -6.48 5.49
N ARG A 272 33.92 -6.06 4.64
CA ARG A 272 32.51 -5.86 5.01
C ARG A 272 31.67 -7.12 4.82
N GLY A 273 32.10 -8.08 4.00
CA GLY A 273 31.30 -9.24 3.60
C GLY A 273 30.05 -8.86 2.81
N GLN A 274 30.13 -7.78 2.03
CA GLN A 274 29.03 -7.17 1.27
C GLN A 274 29.58 -6.52 -0.02
N HIS A 275 28.74 -6.23 -1.00
CA HIS A 275 29.13 -5.43 -2.16
C HIS A 275 29.13 -3.93 -1.83
N ASP A 276 30.22 -3.25 -2.17
CA ASP A 276 30.20 -1.80 -2.34
C ASP A 276 29.51 -1.49 -3.67
N PHE A 277 28.71 -0.43 -3.74
CA PHE A 277 28.00 0.03 -4.94
C PHE A 277 28.13 1.56 -5.08
N GLY A 278 28.00 2.07 -6.30
CA GLY A 278 28.19 3.47 -6.65
C GLY A 278 27.13 4.41 -6.07
N ALA A 279 27.38 5.71 -6.21
CA ALA A 279 26.47 6.73 -5.72
C ALA A 279 25.18 6.80 -6.56
N ILE A 280 24.03 6.78 -5.88
CA ILE A 280 22.72 7.03 -6.50
C ILE A 280 22.61 8.51 -6.89
N ASP A 281 22.01 8.78 -8.04
CA ASP A 281 21.61 10.14 -8.41
C ASP A 281 20.41 10.60 -7.56
N TRP A 282 20.71 11.20 -6.41
CA TRP A 282 19.69 11.77 -5.53
C TRP A 282 19.01 13.01 -6.13
N THR A 283 19.60 13.66 -7.14
CA THR A 283 18.94 14.78 -7.83
C THR A 283 17.79 14.25 -8.66
N GLU A 284 18.02 13.19 -9.45
CA GLU A 284 16.98 12.48 -10.19
C GLU A 284 15.87 12.02 -9.24
N PHE A 285 16.22 11.37 -8.14
CA PHE A 285 15.26 10.91 -7.14
C PHE A 285 14.35 12.05 -6.65
N GLN A 286 14.91 13.22 -6.32
CA GLN A 286 14.11 14.36 -5.86
C GLN A 286 13.22 14.93 -6.96
N GLU A 287 13.69 15.00 -8.21
CA GLU A 287 12.88 15.47 -9.34
C GLU A 287 11.69 14.54 -9.61
N VAL A 288 11.91 13.21 -9.58
CA VAL A 288 10.83 12.22 -9.71
C VAL A 288 9.80 12.38 -8.58
N LEU A 289 10.24 12.60 -7.34
CA LEU A 289 9.34 12.79 -6.20
C LEU A 289 8.55 14.12 -6.23
N LYS A 290 9.06 15.13 -6.92
CA LYS A 290 8.37 16.42 -7.14
C LYS A 290 7.35 16.36 -8.28
N GLY A 291 7.34 15.30 -9.07
CA GLY A 291 6.47 15.18 -10.24
C GLY A 291 7.15 15.48 -11.57
N ASN A 292 8.48 15.65 -11.60
CA ASN A 292 9.25 16.02 -12.79
C ASN A 292 9.99 14.82 -13.42
N GLY A 293 9.60 13.59 -13.08
CA GLY A 293 10.11 12.39 -13.72
C GLY A 293 9.39 12.05 -15.03
N PRO A 294 9.84 11.01 -15.74
CA PRO A 294 9.48 10.80 -17.14
C PRO A 294 7.99 10.50 -17.39
N CYS A 295 7.30 9.84 -16.45
CA CYS A 295 5.88 9.48 -16.60
C CYS A 295 4.96 10.03 -15.50
N ASN A 296 5.42 10.89 -14.58
CA ASN A 296 4.59 11.34 -13.44
C ASN A 296 3.24 11.94 -13.88
N GLU A 297 3.27 12.85 -14.86
CA GLU A 297 2.07 13.48 -15.40
C GLU A 297 1.16 12.46 -16.09
N GLU A 298 1.74 11.59 -16.91
CA GLU A 298 1.01 10.51 -17.61
C GLU A 298 0.28 9.60 -16.61
N ARG A 299 0.97 9.16 -15.54
CA ARG A 299 0.40 8.23 -14.54
C ARG A 299 -0.79 8.82 -13.80
N LEU A 300 -0.66 10.09 -13.37
CA LEU A 300 -1.74 10.77 -12.67
C LEU A 300 -2.89 11.13 -13.61
N THR A 301 -2.60 11.57 -14.83
CA THR A 301 -3.62 11.88 -15.83
C THR A 301 -4.41 10.65 -16.22
N GLN A 302 -3.77 9.51 -16.46
CA GLN A 302 -4.47 8.25 -16.72
C GLN A 302 -5.34 7.82 -15.53
N ARG A 303 -4.83 7.95 -14.29
CA ARG A 303 -5.59 7.60 -13.09
C ARG A 303 -6.80 8.52 -12.86
N ARG A 304 -6.65 9.82 -13.10
CA ARG A 304 -7.75 10.80 -13.01
C ARG A 304 -8.77 10.60 -14.11
N GLY A 305 -8.33 10.45 -15.36
CA GLY A 305 -9.21 10.17 -16.51
C GLY A 305 -10.08 8.94 -16.27
N ALA A 306 -9.49 7.82 -15.83
CA ALA A 306 -10.25 6.62 -15.49
C ALA A 306 -11.25 6.83 -14.34
N HIS A 307 -10.94 7.71 -13.39
CA HIS A 307 -11.85 8.04 -12.29
C HIS A 307 -13.01 8.93 -12.78
N GLU A 308 -12.72 9.98 -13.54
CA GLU A 308 -13.69 10.94 -14.06
C GLU A 308 -14.63 10.28 -15.08
N GLU A 309 -14.08 9.59 -16.08
CA GLU A 309 -14.85 8.87 -17.10
C GLU A 309 -15.67 7.71 -16.51
N GLY A 310 -15.21 7.13 -15.39
CA GLY A 310 -15.93 6.10 -14.65
C GLY A 310 -17.00 6.63 -13.68
N ALA A 311 -17.21 7.95 -13.58
CA ALA A 311 -18.14 8.54 -12.62
C ALA A 311 -19.57 8.03 -12.81
N TRP A 312 -20.06 8.02 -14.05
CA TRP A 312 -21.41 7.56 -14.37
C TRP A 312 -21.65 6.09 -13.95
N VAL A 313 -20.64 5.23 -14.00
CA VAL A 313 -20.74 3.83 -13.56
C VAL A 313 -20.93 3.76 -12.05
N ARG A 314 -20.16 4.56 -11.29
CA ARG A 314 -20.28 4.62 -9.82
C ARG A 314 -21.64 5.18 -9.40
N GLU A 315 -22.09 6.25 -10.05
CA GLU A 315 -23.41 6.85 -9.82
C GLU A 315 -24.55 5.88 -10.15
N ALA A 316 -24.45 5.17 -11.28
CA ALA A 316 -25.43 4.16 -11.67
C ALA A 316 -25.50 3.00 -10.65
N ALA A 317 -24.35 2.52 -10.18
CA ALA A 317 -24.28 1.48 -9.15
C ALA A 317 -24.92 1.94 -7.83
N ALA A 318 -24.63 3.17 -7.39
CA ALA A 318 -25.21 3.75 -6.17
C ALA A 318 -26.74 3.92 -6.28
N ALA A 319 -27.22 4.47 -7.40
CA ALA A 319 -28.65 4.63 -7.65
C ALA A 319 -29.38 3.28 -7.69
N TYR A 320 -28.77 2.26 -8.33
CA TYR A 320 -29.31 0.90 -8.34
C TYR A 320 -29.39 0.31 -6.92
N ALA A 321 -28.33 0.43 -6.12
CA ALA A 321 -28.31 -0.06 -4.75
C ALA A 321 -29.38 0.62 -3.87
N GLN A 322 -29.54 1.95 -3.98
CA GLN A 322 -30.57 2.70 -3.25
C GLN A 322 -31.99 2.23 -3.62
N LYS A 323 -32.24 1.96 -4.91
CA LYS A 323 -33.51 1.40 -5.37
C LYS A 323 -33.78 0.02 -4.76
N GLN A 324 -32.79 -0.87 -4.74
CA GLN A 324 -32.91 -2.20 -4.15
C GLN A 324 -33.19 -2.15 -2.65
N GLN A 325 -32.49 -1.29 -1.90
CA GLN A 325 -32.72 -1.08 -0.46
C GLN A 325 -34.12 -0.55 -0.17
N THR A 326 -34.61 0.37 -0.99
CA THR A 326 -35.98 0.93 -0.85
C THR A 326 -37.03 -0.15 -1.08
N GLN A 327 -36.88 -0.96 -2.13
CA GLN A 327 -37.80 -2.07 -2.43
C GLN A 327 -37.80 -3.12 -1.31
N GLN A 328 -36.63 -3.51 -0.80
CA GLN A 328 -36.51 -4.46 0.31
C GLN A 328 -37.14 -3.93 1.60
N THR A 329 -36.99 -2.64 1.89
CA THR A 329 -37.61 -1.98 3.04
C THR A 329 -39.13 -1.97 2.92
N GLN A 330 -39.68 -1.59 1.76
CA GLN A 330 -41.11 -1.62 1.49
C GLN A 330 -41.70 -3.03 1.62
N GLN A 331 -41.02 -4.04 1.08
CA GLN A 331 -41.46 -5.43 1.18
C GLN A 331 -41.43 -5.95 2.63
N THR A 332 -40.42 -5.57 3.40
CA THR A 332 -40.33 -5.92 4.83
C THR A 332 -41.46 -5.27 5.63
N GLN A 333 -41.76 -3.99 5.38
CA GLN A 333 -42.86 -3.27 6.02
C GLN A 333 -44.22 -3.87 5.68
N GLN A 334 -44.47 -4.22 4.41
CA GLN A 334 -45.70 -4.89 3.98
C GLN A 334 -45.87 -6.26 4.67
N THR A 335 -44.78 -7.02 4.80
CA THR A 335 -44.79 -8.34 5.47
C THR A 335 -45.09 -8.20 6.97
N GLN A 336 -44.48 -7.22 7.65
CA GLN A 336 -44.74 -6.94 9.06
C GLN A 336 -46.17 -6.45 9.31
N GLN A 337 -46.70 -5.59 8.44
CA GLN A 337 -48.10 -5.16 8.51
C GLN A 337 -49.05 -6.35 8.35
N ALA A 338 -48.85 -7.21 7.34
CA ALA A 338 -49.68 -8.39 7.12
C ALA A 338 -49.65 -9.37 8.30
N GLN A 339 -48.49 -9.56 8.95
CA GLN A 339 -48.38 -10.38 10.17
C GLN A 339 -49.12 -9.75 11.35
N THR A 340 -48.97 -8.43 11.55
CA THR A 340 -49.65 -7.72 12.64
C THR A 340 -51.17 -7.78 12.50
N THR A 341 -51.70 -7.63 11.28
CA THR A 341 -53.13 -7.75 10.97
C THR A 341 -53.65 -9.18 11.21
N ARG A 342 -52.84 -10.21 10.96
CA ARG A 342 -53.21 -11.61 11.19
C ARG A 342 -53.26 -11.95 12.68
N THR A 343 -52.33 -11.41 13.48
CA THR A 343 -52.31 -11.59 14.94
C THR A 343 -53.50 -10.90 15.62
N THR A 344 -53.85 -9.68 15.21
CA THR A 344 -55.02 -8.95 15.74
C THR A 344 -56.36 -9.62 15.40
N ARG A 345 -56.48 -10.29 14.25
CA ARG A 345 -57.67 -11.08 13.92
C ARG A 345 -57.83 -12.36 14.74
N THR A 346 -56.74 -12.89 15.30
CA THR A 346 -56.75 -14.17 16.04
C THR A 346 -57.03 -13.96 17.55
N THR A 347 -56.78 -12.75 18.08
CA THR A 347 -57.06 -12.41 19.49
C THR A 347 -58.48 -11.90 19.75
N VAL A 348 -59.27 -11.62 18.71
CA VAL A 348 -60.70 -11.29 18.83
C VAL A 348 -61.53 -12.56 18.65
N VAL A 349 -61.58 -13.40 19.68
CA VAL A 349 -62.66 -14.39 19.84
C VAL A 349 -63.77 -13.72 20.66
N PRO A 350 -65.01 -13.61 20.17
CA PRO A 350 -66.09 -13.04 20.96
C PRO A 350 -66.42 -14.00 22.10
N ASN A 351 -66.40 -13.50 23.35
CA ASN A 351 -67.10 -14.16 24.46
C ASN A 351 -68.60 -14.17 24.13
N GLY A 352 -69.05 -15.24 23.50
CA GLY A 352 -70.46 -15.50 23.20
C GLY A 352 -71.18 -15.97 24.45
N GLU A 353 -72.16 -15.17 24.84
CA GLU A 353 -73.11 -15.32 25.93
C GLU A 353 -73.71 -16.73 26.07
N ALA A 354 -73.72 -17.21 27.31
CA ALA A 354 -74.57 -18.31 27.76
C ALA A 354 -76.00 -17.79 27.94
N THR A 355 -76.97 -18.37 27.24
CA THR A 355 -78.39 -18.28 27.65
C THR A 355 -79.11 -19.61 27.43
N ALA A 356 -79.81 -20.00 28.51
CA ALA A 356 -80.86 -20.99 28.74
C ALA A 356 -80.53 -22.50 28.57
#